data_AF-W4LHA7-F1
#
_entry.id   AF-W4LHA7-F1
#
_cell.length_a   1.000
_cell.length_b   1.000
_cell.length_c   1.000
_cell.angle_alpha   90.00
_cell.angle_beta   90.00
_cell.angle_gamma   90.00
#
_symmetry.space_group_name_H-M   'P 1'
#
loop_
_entity.id
_entity.type
_entity.pdbx_description
1 polymer ?
#
loop_
_entity_poly.entity_id
_entity_poly.type
_entity_poly.pdbx_seq_one_letter_code
_entity_poly.pdbx_strand_id
1 'polypeptide(L)'
;MTSNALVQDDPFIIAQQQLALVAERLKLDDGMQQLLRTPNRELTVTFPMIMDDGRTQVFTGYRVQHNVARGPAKGGIRYSPLVNLNEVRALSMWMTWKCAVVNLPFGGAKGGVCCNTKAMSRHEIERLTRRYATEIAFLIGPTSDIPAPAMYTDAQVMAWIMDTYSMHKGYSVPGVVTGKPLSVGGSLGRPEATGRGCVFTILQAAKHLGINIEGLVSGHIC
;
A
#
# COMPACT_ATOMS: atom_id res chain seq x y z
N MET A 1 -21.32 27.11 7.16
CA MET A 1 -19.91 27.31 6.74
C MET A 1 -19.03 26.16 7.24
N THR A 2 -19.36 24.91 6.92
CA THR A 2 -18.64 23.72 7.44
C THR A 2 -18.27 22.71 6.34
N SER A 3 -18.51 23.02 5.06
CA SER A 3 -18.24 22.09 3.95
C SER A 3 -16.83 22.22 3.33
N ASN A 4 -16.12 23.34 3.50
CA ASN A 4 -14.84 23.57 2.82
C ASN A 4 -13.61 22.96 3.53
N ALA A 5 -13.64 22.78 4.85
CA ALA A 5 -12.49 22.25 5.58
C ALA A 5 -12.28 20.74 5.34
N LEU A 6 -13.37 19.96 5.22
CA LEU A 6 -13.31 18.51 5.00
C LEU A 6 -12.72 18.13 3.62
N VAL A 7 -12.81 19.03 2.63
CA VAL A 7 -12.26 18.82 1.29
C VAL A 7 -10.75 19.09 1.24
N GLN A 8 -10.24 19.94 2.15
CA GLN A 8 -8.84 20.38 2.14
C GLN A 8 -7.88 19.32 2.71
N ASP A 9 -8.37 18.40 3.54
CA ASP A 9 -7.59 17.31 4.15
C ASP A 9 -7.76 15.94 3.47
N ASP A 10 -8.49 15.84 2.36
CA ASP A 10 -8.67 14.58 1.65
C ASP A 10 -7.36 14.17 0.93
N PRO A 11 -6.74 13.02 1.29
CA PRO A 11 -5.49 12.58 0.68
C PRO A 11 -5.57 12.43 -0.84
N PHE A 12 -6.73 12.09 -1.40
CA PHE A 12 -6.89 11.90 -2.83
C PHE A 12 -6.88 13.22 -3.58
N ILE A 13 -7.54 14.25 -3.02
CA ILE A 13 -7.49 15.61 -3.57
C ILE A 13 -6.06 16.14 -3.56
N ILE A 14 -5.31 15.92 -2.48
CA ILE A 14 -3.89 16.28 -2.38
C ILE A 14 -3.07 15.58 -3.48
N ALA A 15 -3.25 14.26 -3.66
CA ALA A 15 -2.53 13.51 -4.69
C ALA A 15 -2.86 14.01 -6.11
N GLN A 16 -4.11 14.40 -6.37
CA GLN A 16 -4.53 14.97 -7.65
C GLN A 16 -3.99 16.39 -7.89
N GLN A 17 -3.88 17.21 -6.84
CA GLN A 17 -3.24 18.53 -6.92
C GLN A 17 -1.75 18.41 -7.26
N GLN A 18 -1.06 17.45 -6.64
CA GLN A 18 0.35 17.16 -6.97
C GLN A 18 0.52 16.75 -8.44
N LEU A 19 -0.40 15.92 -8.98
CA LEU A 19 -0.40 15.59 -10.41
C LEU A 19 -0.61 16.84 -11.28
N ALA A 20 -1.58 17.70 -10.94
CA ALA A 20 -1.87 18.90 -11.72
C ALA A 20 -0.63 19.82 -11.86
N LEU A 21 0.09 20.04 -10.75
CA LEU A 21 1.32 20.83 -10.73
C LEU A 21 2.41 20.28 -11.66
N VAL A 22 2.51 18.95 -11.77
CA VAL A 22 3.52 18.29 -12.62
C VAL A 22 3.05 18.20 -14.07
N ALA A 23 1.76 17.96 -14.30
CA ALA A 23 1.16 17.85 -15.62
C ALA A 23 1.34 19.14 -16.43
N GLU A 24 1.17 20.31 -15.79
CA GLU A 24 1.42 21.60 -16.41
C GLU A 24 2.89 21.74 -16.85
N ARG A 25 3.84 21.37 -15.99
CA ARG A 25 5.28 21.44 -16.29
C ARG A 25 5.69 20.49 -17.41
N LEU A 26 5.09 19.30 -17.46
CA LEU A 26 5.34 18.30 -18.48
C LEU A 26 4.51 18.52 -19.76
N LYS A 27 3.60 19.50 -19.77
CA LYS A 27 2.66 19.78 -20.87
C LYS A 27 1.88 18.53 -21.30
N LEU A 28 1.40 17.76 -20.32
CA LEU A 28 0.59 16.58 -20.59
C LEU A 28 -0.75 17.00 -21.19
N ASP A 29 -1.20 16.29 -22.22
CA ASP A 29 -2.54 16.49 -22.79
C ASP A 29 -3.63 16.08 -21.79
N ASP A 30 -4.85 16.57 -22.02
CA ASP A 30 -5.99 16.36 -21.12
C ASP A 30 -6.31 14.87 -20.93
N GLY A 31 -6.16 14.06 -21.98
CA GLY A 31 -6.40 12.62 -21.92
C GLY A 31 -5.42 11.93 -20.98
N MET A 32 -4.13 12.25 -21.08
CA MET A 32 -3.10 11.74 -20.18
C MET A 32 -3.32 12.21 -18.75
N GLN A 33 -3.69 13.48 -18.54
CA GLN A 33 -4.00 14.01 -17.22
C GLN A 33 -5.17 13.26 -16.58
N GLN A 34 -6.23 13.00 -17.35
CA GLN A 34 -7.40 12.27 -16.87
C GLN A 34 -7.06 10.81 -16.55
N LEU A 35 -6.27 10.16 -17.40
CA LEU A 35 -5.80 8.79 -17.18
C LEU A 35 -4.99 8.66 -15.87
N LEU A 36 -4.12 9.63 -15.59
CA LEU A 36 -3.27 9.63 -14.40
C LEU A 36 -3.98 10.12 -13.14
N ARG A 37 -5.13 10.79 -13.27
CA ARG A 37 -5.91 11.35 -12.15
C ARG A 37 -6.85 10.32 -11.51
N THR A 38 -7.21 9.26 -12.24
CA THR A 38 -8.21 8.28 -11.83
C THR A 38 -7.62 6.86 -11.82
N PRO A 39 -7.83 6.07 -10.74
CA PRO A 39 -7.40 4.68 -10.71
C PRO A 39 -8.05 3.83 -11.82
N ASN A 40 -7.29 2.90 -12.41
CA ASN A 40 -7.81 1.95 -13.38
C ASN A 40 -8.87 1.00 -12.80
N ARG A 41 -8.75 0.62 -11.53
CA ARG A 41 -9.70 -0.28 -10.88
C ARG A 41 -9.78 -0.05 -9.38
N GLU A 42 -10.99 -0.13 -8.86
CA GLU A 42 -11.29 -0.03 -7.43
C GLU A 42 -12.20 -1.18 -7.04
N LEU A 43 -11.81 -1.93 -6.01
CA LEU A 43 -12.58 -3.02 -5.46
C LEU A 43 -12.85 -2.72 -3.98
N THR A 44 -14.14 -2.63 -3.62
CA THR A 44 -14.61 -2.61 -2.24
C THR A 44 -15.25 -3.94 -1.93
N VAL A 45 -14.86 -4.56 -0.82
CA VAL A 45 -15.40 -5.84 -0.36
C VAL A 45 -15.93 -5.70 1.05
N THR A 46 -17.06 -6.32 1.33
CA THR A 46 -17.59 -6.46 2.68
C THR A 46 -17.67 -7.93 3.02
N PHE A 47 -17.17 -8.30 4.20
CA PHE A 47 -17.14 -9.71 4.58
C PHE A 47 -17.43 -9.89 6.07
N PRO A 48 -18.27 -10.87 6.43
CA PRO A 48 -18.52 -11.20 7.83
C PRO A 48 -17.41 -12.09 8.40
N MET A 49 -17.17 -11.96 9.69
CA MET A 49 -16.31 -12.85 10.48
C MET A 49 -16.91 -13.07 11.87
N ILE A 50 -16.79 -14.28 12.38
CA ILE A 50 -17.11 -14.59 13.78
C ILE A 50 -15.92 -14.18 14.65
N MET A 51 -16.17 -13.29 15.60
CA MET A 51 -15.22 -12.83 16.61
C MET A 51 -15.01 -13.92 17.67
N ASP A 52 -13.96 -13.81 18.48
CA ASP A 52 -13.67 -14.80 19.53
C ASP A 52 -14.76 -14.83 20.63
N ASP A 53 -15.52 -13.73 20.79
CA ASP A 53 -16.69 -13.65 21.68
C ASP A 53 -17.98 -14.24 21.07
N GLY A 54 -17.90 -14.81 19.86
CA GLY A 54 -19.01 -15.43 19.14
C GLY A 54 -19.88 -14.46 18.34
N ARG A 55 -19.69 -13.13 18.46
CA ARG A 55 -20.45 -12.17 17.66
C ARG A 55 -19.99 -12.18 16.21
N THR A 56 -20.93 -11.96 15.29
CA THR A 56 -20.58 -11.72 13.88
C THR A 56 -20.30 -10.23 13.69
N GLN A 57 -19.12 -9.91 13.16
CA GLN A 57 -18.74 -8.55 12.77
C GLN A 57 -18.49 -8.50 11.27
N VAL A 58 -18.98 -7.44 10.62
CA VAL A 58 -18.75 -7.18 9.19
C VAL A 58 -17.62 -6.17 9.04
N PHE A 59 -16.65 -6.49 8.19
CA PHE A 59 -15.52 -5.62 7.87
C PHE A 59 -15.62 -5.11 6.44
N THR A 60 -15.10 -3.91 6.21
CA THR A 60 -14.95 -3.34 4.86
C THR A 60 -13.48 -3.34 4.48
N GLY A 61 -13.16 -3.92 3.32
CA GLY A 61 -11.85 -3.94 2.72
C GLY A 61 -11.83 -3.25 1.35
N TYR A 62 -10.65 -2.78 0.95
CA TYR A 62 -10.43 -2.10 -0.31
C TYR A 62 -9.18 -2.63 -1.00
N ARG A 63 -9.23 -2.78 -2.32
CA ARG A 63 -8.04 -2.94 -3.17
C ARG A 63 -8.16 -2.05 -4.41
N VAL A 64 -7.29 -1.06 -4.52
CA VAL A 64 -7.25 -0.10 -5.62
C VAL A 64 -5.98 -0.32 -6.44
N GLN A 65 -6.15 -0.45 -7.75
CA GLN A 65 -5.08 -0.48 -8.74
C GLN A 65 -5.11 0.84 -9.51
N HIS A 66 -4.13 1.69 -9.26
CA HIS A 66 -4.09 3.03 -9.84
C HIS A 66 -3.73 3.00 -11.32
N ASN A 67 -2.56 2.45 -11.63
CA ASN A 67 -2.06 2.36 -13.00
C ASN A 67 -1.22 1.10 -13.15
N VAL A 68 -1.37 0.39 -14.27
CA VAL A 68 -0.63 -0.86 -14.58
C VAL A 68 0.15 -0.80 -15.90
N ALA A 69 0.34 0.40 -16.48
CA ALA A 69 0.96 0.55 -17.79
C ALA A 69 2.43 0.08 -17.82
N ARG A 70 3.16 0.19 -16.69
CA ARG A 70 4.55 -0.25 -16.56
C ARG A 70 4.72 -1.72 -16.17
N GLY A 71 3.63 -2.42 -15.86
CA GLY A 71 3.66 -3.79 -15.36
C GLY A 71 2.65 -4.04 -14.23
N PRO A 72 2.75 -5.18 -13.53
CA PRO A 72 1.82 -5.56 -12.48
C PRO A 72 1.67 -4.49 -11.40
N ALA A 73 0.49 -4.41 -10.78
CA ALA A 73 0.26 -3.45 -9.72
C ALA A 73 1.06 -3.83 -8.46
N LYS A 74 1.60 -2.85 -7.74
CA LYS A 74 2.36 -3.08 -6.51
C LYS A 74 1.91 -2.15 -5.40
N GLY A 75 1.63 -2.72 -4.23
CA GLY A 75 1.62 -1.94 -3.00
C GLY A 75 0.89 -2.58 -1.83
N GLY A 76 1.12 -2.00 -0.66
CA GLY A 76 0.83 -2.65 0.62
C GLY A 76 -0.65 -2.67 1.03
N ILE A 77 -0.95 -3.46 2.05
CA ILE A 77 -2.27 -3.56 2.70
C ILE A 77 -2.17 -2.96 4.10
N ARG A 78 -3.01 -1.96 4.40
CA ARG A 78 -3.08 -1.32 5.72
C ARG A 78 -4.27 -1.85 6.51
N TYR A 79 -4.08 -2.14 7.79
CA TYR A 79 -5.19 -2.32 8.74
C TYR A 79 -5.27 -1.09 9.61
N SER A 80 -6.41 -0.41 9.66
CA SER A 80 -6.62 0.74 10.56
C SER A 80 -8.11 1.10 10.60
N PRO A 81 -8.63 1.61 11.74
CA PRO A 81 -10.02 2.07 11.82
C PRO A 81 -10.30 3.30 10.94
N LEU A 82 -9.27 3.99 10.46
CA LEU A 82 -9.39 5.20 9.63
C LEU A 82 -9.31 4.92 8.12
N VAL A 83 -9.10 3.66 7.72
CA VAL A 83 -9.01 3.30 6.30
C VAL A 83 -10.32 3.64 5.60
N ASN A 84 -10.22 4.47 4.56
CA ASN A 84 -11.32 4.80 3.67
C ASN A 84 -10.85 4.74 2.20
N LEU A 85 -11.80 4.74 1.26
CA LEU A 85 -11.49 4.58 -0.15
C LEU A 85 -10.58 5.69 -0.70
N ASN A 86 -10.81 6.96 -0.33
CA ASN A 86 -10.00 8.08 -0.83
C ASN A 86 -8.54 8.00 -0.38
N GLU A 87 -8.31 7.61 0.88
CA GLU A 87 -6.95 7.33 1.35
C GLU A 87 -6.29 6.23 0.50
N VAL A 88 -6.99 5.14 0.22
CA VAL A 88 -6.45 4.01 -0.55
C VAL A 88 -6.17 4.42 -2.00
N ARG A 89 -7.02 5.27 -2.61
CA ARG A 89 -6.80 5.88 -3.92
C ARG A 89 -5.50 6.70 -3.94
N ALA A 90 -5.35 7.65 -3.02
CA ALA A 90 -4.16 8.49 -2.90
C ALA A 90 -2.87 7.66 -2.76
N LEU A 91 -2.88 6.70 -1.84
CA LEU A 91 -1.73 5.83 -1.59
C LEU A 91 -1.39 4.94 -2.80
N SER A 92 -2.39 4.48 -3.57
CA SER A 92 -2.17 3.70 -4.79
C SER A 92 -1.56 4.54 -5.93
N MET A 93 -1.95 5.81 -6.03
CA MET A 93 -1.39 6.80 -6.93
C MET A 93 0.08 7.08 -6.59
N TRP A 94 0.41 7.34 -5.32
CA TRP A 94 1.79 7.50 -4.89
C TRP A 94 2.65 6.23 -5.09
N MET A 95 2.06 5.04 -5.02
CA MET A 95 2.79 3.80 -5.38
C MET A 95 3.17 3.77 -6.86
N THR A 96 2.34 4.30 -7.76
CA THR A 96 2.66 4.43 -9.18
C THR A 96 3.89 5.32 -9.36
N TRP A 97 3.88 6.49 -8.75
CA TRP A 97 5.00 7.44 -8.82
C TRP A 97 6.26 6.86 -8.21
N LYS A 98 6.16 6.28 -7.02
CA LYS A 98 7.30 5.66 -6.34
C LYS A 98 7.96 4.59 -7.20
N CYS A 99 7.17 3.67 -7.76
CA CYS A 99 7.69 2.63 -8.64
C CYS A 99 8.34 3.22 -9.89
N ALA A 100 7.72 4.26 -10.47
CA ALA A 100 8.26 4.90 -11.65
C ALA A 100 9.59 5.64 -11.40
N VAL A 101 9.69 6.40 -10.30
CA VAL A 101 10.87 7.18 -9.90
C VAL A 101 12.09 6.30 -9.67
N VAL A 102 11.91 5.15 -9.02
CA VAL A 102 13.00 4.18 -8.80
C VAL A 102 13.12 3.14 -9.93
N ASN A 103 12.51 3.42 -11.08
CA ASN A 103 12.56 2.62 -12.30
C ASN A 103 12.20 1.14 -12.14
N LEU A 104 11.22 0.82 -11.30
CA LEU A 104 10.70 -0.53 -11.15
C LEU A 104 9.64 -0.84 -12.24
N PRO A 105 9.59 -2.08 -12.77
CA PRO A 105 8.60 -2.49 -13.77
C PRO A 105 7.25 -2.82 -13.13
N PHE A 106 6.73 -1.88 -12.32
CA PHE A 106 5.48 -2.03 -11.61
C PHE A 106 4.60 -0.80 -11.77
N GLY A 107 3.31 -1.06 -11.80
CA GLY A 107 2.26 -0.10 -11.53
C GLY A 107 2.10 0.19 -10.04
N GLY A 108 1.08 0.98 -9.70
CA GLY A 108 0.73 1.31 -8.31
C GLY A 108 -0.58 0.66 -7.88
N ALA A 109 -0.57 0.07 -6.69
CA ALA A 109 -1.77 -0.39 -6.01
C ALA A 109 -1.71 -0.10 -4.51
N LYS A 110 -2.86 -0.13 -3.85
CA LYS A 110 -2.95 -0.14 -2.39
C LYS A 110 -4.18 -0.89 -1.96
N GLY A 111 -4.12 -1.51 -0.79
CA GLY A 111 -5.33 -2.00 -0.14
C GLY A 111 -5.37 -1.63 1.33
N GLY A 112 -6.49 -1.92 1.94
CA GLY A 112 -6.64 -1.83 3.38
C GLY A 112 -7.97 -2.37 3.87
N VAL A 113 -8.04 -2.61 5.17
CA VAL A 113 -9.24 -3.08 5.86
C VAL A 113 -9.51 -2.13 7.02
N CYS A 114 -10.77 -1.69 7.13
CA CYS A 114 -11.23 -0.87 8.23
C CYS A 114 -11.40 -1.74 9.48
N CYS A 115 -10.35 -1.80 10.31
CA CYS A 115 -10.33 -2.59 11.54
C CYS A 115 -9.33 -2.04 12.57
N ASN A 116 -9.59 -2.27 13.85
CA ASN A 116 -8.65 -1.93 14.93
C ASN A 116 -7.92 -3.19 15.42
N THR A 117 -6.72 -3.46 14.90
CA THR A 117 -5.92 -4.63 15.26
C THR A 117 -5.51 -4.67 16.73
N LYS A 118 -5.49 -3.53 17.43
CA LYS A 118 -5.18 -3.48 18.87
C LYS A 118 -6.32 -4.01 19.75
N ALA A 119 -7.53 -4.07 19.22
CA ALA A 119 -8.71 -4.60 19.89
C ALA A 119 -9.08 -6.01 19.42
N MET A 120 -8.17 -6.68 18.68
CA MET A 120 -8.39 -7.99 18.10
C MET A 120 -7.34 -8.98 18.58
N SER A 121 -7.74 -10.23 18.76
CA SER A 121 -6.81 -11.31 19.01
C SER A 121 -5.98 -11.63 17.76
N ARG A 122 -4.85 -12.33 17.94
CA ARG A 122 -4.06 -12.81 16.80
C ARG A 122 -4.86 -13.73 15.88
N HIS A 123 -5.75 -14.55 16.45
CA HIS A 123 -6.60 -15.46 15.67
C HIS A 123 -7.66 -14.72 14.87
N GLU A 124 -8.25 -13.65 15.44
CA GLU A 124 -9.16 -12.77 14.70
C GLU A 124 -8.45 -12.06 13.54
N ILE A 125 -7.23 -11.55 13.76
CA ILE A 125 -6.44 -10.92 12.70
C ILE A 125 -6.09 -11.93 11.60
N GLU A 126 -5.78 -13.18 11.96
CA GLU A 126 -5.57 -14.26 10.99
C GLU A 126 -6.84 -14.51 10.17
N ARG A 127 -7.99 -14.75 10.81
CA ARG A 127 -9.27 -15.01 10.12
C ARG A 127 -9.67 -13.84 9.23
N LEU A 128 -9.51 -12.60 9.70
CA LEU A 128 -9.75 -11.38 8.93
C LEU A 128 -8.85 -11.34 7.69
N THR A 129 -7.56 -11.63 7.87
CA THR A 129 -6.57 -11.61 6.78
C THR A 129 -6.88 -12.67 5.72
N ARG A 130 -7.22 -13.89 6.14
CA ARG A 130 -7.57 -14.99 5.23
C ARG A 130 -8.85 -14.68 4.46
N ARG A 131 -9.87 -14.16 5.15
CA ARG A 131 -11.13 -13.79 4.49
C ARG A 131 -10.91 -12.66 3.49
N TYR A 132 -10.22 -11.59 3.88
CA TYR A 132 -9.86 -10.49 2.98
C TYR A 132 -9.05 -10.95 1.76
N ALA A 133 -8.04 -11.82 1.96
CA ALA A 133 -7.24 -12.38 0.88
C ALA A 133 -8.09 -13.18 -0.12
N THR A 134 -9.11 -13.90 0.37
CA THR A 134 -10.07 -14.63 -0.46
C THR A 134 -10.90 -13.66 -1.31
N GLU A 135 -11.42 -12.60 -0.70
CA GLU A 135 -12.25 -11.60 -1.39
C GLU A 135 -11.49 -10.86 -2.51
N ILE A 136 -10.17 -10.74 -2.42
CA ILE A 136 -9.34 -10.08 -3.46
C ILE A 136 -8.56 -11.07 -4.34
N ALA A 137 -8.74 -12.38 -4.16
CA ALA A 137 -7.91 -13.42 -4.79
C ALA A 137 -7.99 -13.43 -6.33
N PHE A 138 -9.11 -12.99 -6.90
CA PHE A 138 -9.27 -12.88 -8.35
C PHE A 138 -8.50 -11.68 -8.95
N LEU A 139 -8.09 -10.74 -8.11
CA LEU A 139 -7.41 -9.52 -8.52
C LEU A 139 -5.89 -9.63 -8.36
N ILE A 140 -5.43 -10.25 -7.27
CA ILE A 140 -4.01 -10.40 -6.94
C ILE A 140 -3.37 -11.60 -7.63
N GLY A 141 -2.05 -11.56 -7.79
CA GLY A 141 -1.29 -12.57 -8.49
C GLY A 141 0.12 -12.10 -8.83
N PRO A 142 1.09 -13.02 -9.02
CA PRO A 142 2.50 -12.66 -9.26
C PRO A 142 2.70 -11.85 -10.56
N THR A 143 1.76 -11.93 -11.50
CA THR A 143 1.79 -11.23 -12.80
C THR A 143 0.69 -10.17 -12.94
N SER A 144 -0.12 -9.94 -11.89
CA SER A 144 -1.25 -8.99 -11.94
C SER A 144 -1.15 -7.91 -10.87
N ASP A 145 -1.17 -8.29 -9.60
CA ASP A 145 -1.08 -7.37 -8.47
C ASP A 145 -0.48 -8.06 -7.24
N ILE A 146 0.59 -7.47 -6.71
CA ILE A 146 1.42 -8.07 -5.66
C ILE A 146 1.32 -7.21 -4.38
N PRO A 147 0.54 -7.63 -3.37
CA PRO A 147 0.51 -6.95 -2.08
C PRO A 147 1.84 -6.95 -1.30
N ALA A 148 1.88 -6.17 -0.22
CA ALA A 148 3.01 -6.03 0.70
C ALA A 148 2.54 -5.56 2.09
N PRO A 149 3.42 -5.56 3.11
CA PRO A 149 3.14 -4.91 4.38
C PRO A 149 2.92 -3.40 4.24
N ALA A 150 2.11 -2.84 5.11
CA ALA A 150 1.94 -1.42 5.38
C ALA A 150 1.68 -1.22 6.88
N MET A 151 1.01 -0.13 7.26
CA MET A 151 0.69 0.13 8.66
C MET A 151 -0.18 -0.99 9.25
N TYR A 152 0.23 -1.49 10.42
CA TYR A 152 -0.38 -2.59 11.17
C TYR A 152 -0.55 -3.91 10.40
N THR A 153 0.28 -4.12 9.37
CA THR A 153 0.50 -5.43 8.75
C THR A 153 2.00 -5.69 8.64
N ASP A 154 2.39 -6.96 8.69
CA ASP A 154 3.79 -7.37 8.78
C ASP A 154 4.06 -8.65 7.98
N ALA A 155 5.20 -9.28 8.23
CA ALA A 155 5.56 -10.53 7.58
C ALA A 155 4.59 -11.67 7.91
N GLN A 156 4.04 -11.74 9.12
CA GLN A 156 3.06 -12.75 9.49
C GLN A 156 1.77 -12.59 8.68
N VAL A 157 1.28 -11.36 8.52
CA VAL A 157 0.11 -11.08 7.67
C VAL A 157 0.38 -11.50 6.23
N MET A 158 1.56 -11.21 5.69
CA MET A 158 1.92 -11.65 4.33
C MET A 158 2.00 -13.17 4.19
N ALA A 159 2.45 -13.87 5.22
CA ALA A 159 2.46 -15.33 5.22
C ALA A 159 1.03 -15.89 5.11
N TRP A 160 0.06 -15.34 5.86
CA TRP A 160 -1.34 -15.77 5.77
C TRP A 160 -1.98 -15.46 4.42
N ILE A 161 -1.67 -14.32 3.80
CA ILE A 161 -2.17 -14.00 2.45
C ILE A 161 -1.57 -14.95 1.42
N MET A 162 -0.26 -15.20 1.47
CA MET A 162 0.42 -16.13 0.57
C MET A 162 -0.17 -17.54 0.67
N ASP A 163 -0.34 -18.03 1.90
CA ASP A 163 -0.91 -19.34 2.19
C ASP A 163 -2.35 -19.44 1.66
N THR A 164 -3.20 -18.47 2.02
CA THR A 164 -4.60 -18.44 1.57
C THR A 164 -4.69 -18.47 0.04
N TYR A 165 -3.93 -17.61 -0.63
CA TYR A 165 -3.94 -17.55 -2.09
C TYR A 165 -3.43 -18.87 -2.71
N SER A 166 -2.35 -19.44 -2.17
CA SER A 166 -1.77 -20.70 -2.64
C SER A 166 -2.75 -21.87 -2.51
N MET A 167 -3.45 -21.95 -1.37
CA MET A 167 -4.47 -22.97 -1.14
C MET A 167 -5.63 -22.86 -2.13
N HIS A 168 -6.05 -21.64 -2.49
CA HIS A 168 -7.07 -21.44 -3.52
C HIS A 168 -6.59 -21.76 -4.94
N LYS A 169 -5.28 -21.67 -5.22
CA LYS A 169 -4.69 -22.07 -6.50
C LYS A 169 -4.38 -23.56 -6.59
N GLY A 170 -4.29 -24.26 -5.46
CA GLY A 170 -3.91 -25.68 -5.39
C GLY A 170 -2.40 -25.93 -5.47
N TYR A 171 -1.57 -24.89 -5.41
CA TYR A 171 -0.11 -25.00 -5.37
C TYR A 171 0.52 -23.74 -4.73
N SER A 172 1.77 -23.87 -4.27
CA SER A 172 2.48 -22.75 -3.63
C SER A 172 2.79 -21.62 -4.61
N VAL A 173 2.36 -20.39 -4.30
CA VAL A 173 2.63 -19.18 -5.09
C VAL A 173 3.33 -18.11 -4.24
N PRO A 174 4.61 -18.27 -3.89
CA PRO A 174 5.33 -17.30 -3.05
C PRO A 174 5.34 -15.88 -3.63
N GLY A 175 5.31 -15.75 -4.96
CA GLY A 175 5.37 -14.45 -5.66
C GLY A 175 4.12 -13.58 -5.53
N VAL A 176 3.02 -14.08 -4.97
CA VAL A 176 1.77 -13.30 -4.86
C VAL A 176 1.88 -12.11 -3.91
N VAL A 177 2.77 -12.17 -2.91
CA VAL A 177 3.03 -11.05 -1.98
C VAL A 177 4.53 -10.90 -1.69
N THR A 178 4.96 -9.67 -1.39
CA THR A 178 6.32 -9.41 -0.88
C THR A 178 6.30 -9.09 0.62
N GLY A 179 7.46 -9.06 1.27
CA GLY A 179 7.53 -8.79 2.71
C GLY A 179 7.23 -10.01 3.60
N LYS A 180 7.30 -11.22 3.04
CA LYS A 180 7.11 -12.49 3.74
C LYS A 180 8.30 -12.82 4.68
N PRO A 181 8.12 -13.74 5.64
CA PRO A 181 9.23 -14.35 6.38
C PRO A 181 10.19 -15.09 5.46
N LEU A 182 11.46 -15.23 5.88
CA LEU A 182 12.48 -15.93 5.09
C LEU A 182 12.10 -17.38 4.79
N SER A 183 11.50 -18.07 5.77
CA SER A 183 11.08 -19.48 5.66
C SER A 183 10.07 -19.76 4.55
N VAL A 184 9.39 -18.74 4.03
CA VAL A 184 8.37 -18.88 2.98
C VAL A 184 8.67 -17.99 1.76
N GLY A 185 9.96 -17.75 1.47
CA GLY A 185 10.41 -17.00 0.29
C GLY A 185 10.43 -15.48 0.50
N GLY A 186 10.72 -15.03 1.72
CA GLY A 186 11.08 -13.66 2.03
C GLY A 186 12.48 -13.28 1.51
N SER A 187 12.76 -11.98 1.43
CA SER A 187 14.08 -11.47 1.04
C SER A 187 14.86 -11.03 2.27
N LEU A 188 16.16 -11.35 2.30
CA LEU A 188 17.10 -10.75 3.25
C LEU A 188 17.10 -9.23 3.11
N GLY A 189 17.35 -8.53 4.21
CA GLY A 189 17.40 -7.08 4.27
C GLY A 189 16.06 -6.34 4.21
N ARG A 190 14.95 -7.04 3.95
CA ARG A 190 13.60 -6.46 3.82
C ARG A 190 13.09 -5.68 5.04
N PRO A 191 13.35 -6.09 6.31
CA PRO A 191 12.85 -5.34 7.48
C PRO A 191 13.36 -3.90 7.53
N GLU A 192 14.64 -3.68 7.24
CA GLU A 192 15.28 -2.35 7.35
C GLU A 192 15.33 -1.61 6.01
N ALA A 193 14.87 -2.21 4.90
CA ALA A 193 15.03 -1.67 3.55
C ALA A 193 14.51 -0.23 3.38
N THR A 194 13.39 0.12 4.01
CA THR A 194 12.84 1.48 3.93
C THR A 194 13.69 2.48 4.73
N GLY A 195 14.09 2.13 5.96
CA GLY A 195 14.96 2.97 6.79
C GLY A 195 16.33 3.18 6.15
N ARG A 196 16.96 2.11 5.63
CA ARG A 196 18.21 2.20 4.86
C ARG A 196 18.08 3.09 3.63
N GLY A 197 16.97 2.99 2.90
CA GLY A 197 16.69 3.86 1.77
C GLY A 197 16.68 5.34 2.16
N CYS A 198 15.99 5.69 3.26
CA CYS A 198 15.98 7.06 3.78
C CYS A 198 17.40 7.55 4.13
N VAL A 199 18.19 6.73 4.83
CA VAL A 199 19.58 7.06 5.15
C VAL A 199 20.37 7.33 3.87
N PHE A 200 20.33 6.44 2.88
CA PHE A 200 21.06 6.66 1.63
C PHE A 200 20.62 7.92 0.89
N THR A 201 19.31 8.23 0.85
CA THR A 201 18.83 9.47 0.24
C THR A 201 19.32 10.72 0.97
N ILE A 202 19.34 10.70 2.31
CA ILE A 202 19.85 11.82 3.13
C ILE A 202 21.35 12.00 2.89
N LEU A 203 22.12 10.92 2.89
CA LEU A 203 23.57 10.96 2.63
C LEU A 203 23.88 11.57 1.25
N GLN A 204 23.14 11.19 0.21
CA GLN A 204 23.32 11.78 -1.12
C GLN A 204 22.88 13.24 -1.18
N ALA A 205 21.79 13.62 -0.51
CA ALA A 205 21.34 15.00 -0.44
C ALA A 205 22.34 15.89 0.31
N ALA A 206 22.87 15.44 1.46
CA ALA A 206 23.88 16.15 2.21
C ALA A 206 25.16 16.34 1.39
N LYS A 207 25.62 15.30 0.69
CA LYS A 207 26.76 15.40 -0.23
C LYS A 207 26.51 16.42 -1.35
N HIS A 208 25.32 16.42 -1.95
CA HIS A 208 24.95 17.36 -3.02
C HIS A 208 24.91 18.81 -2.52
N LEU A 209 24.45 19.04 -1.29
CA LEU A 209 24.35 20.35 -0.65
C LEU A 209 25.63 20.79 0.07
N GLY A 210 26.69 19.96 0.09
CA GLY A 210 27.93 20.25 0.81
C GLY A 210 27.81 20.23 2.33
N ILE A 211 26.79 19.55 2.89
CA ILE A 211 26.56 19.44 4.33
C ILE A 211 27.39 18.30 4.90
N ASN A 212 28.24 18.57 5.89
CA ASN A 212 28.90 17.52 6.67
C ASN A 212 27.91 16.92 7.67
N ILE A 213 27.77 15.60 7.62
CA ILE A 213 26.85 14.82 8.45
C ILE A 213 27.46 14.34 9.77
N GLU A 214 28.79 14.39 9.90
CA GLU A 214 29.46 14.00 11.14
C GLU A 214 29.05 14.95 12.26
N GLY A 215 28.50 14.38 13.34
CA GLY A 215 28.05 15.15 14.50
C GLY A 215 26.67 15.81 14.37
N LEU A 216 25.94 15.64 13.26
CA LEU A 216 24.56 16.12 13.16
C LEU A 216 23.63 15.32 14.09
N VAL A 217 23.10 15.99 15.11
CA VAL A 217 22.03 15.47 15.98
C VAL A 217 20.70 16.15 15.62
N SER A 218 19.59 15.43 15.85
CA SER A 218 18.20 15.81 15.54
C SER A 218 17.72 17.17 16.14
N GLY A 219 18.56 17.89 16.87
CA GLY A 219 18.18 19.08 17.67
C GLY A 219 18.28 20.44 16.97
N HIS A 220 18.68 20.50 15.69
CA HIS A 220 18.84 21.77 14.95
C HIS A 220 17.85 21.97 13.81
N ILE A 221 16.81 21.14 13.73
CA ILE A 221 15.73 21.26 12.73
C ILE A 221 14.39 21.16 13.47
N CYS A 222 13.97 22.28 14.05
CA CYS A 222 12.58 22.57 14.46
C CYS A 222 12.25 23.98 13.97
#